data_AF-A0A3D2NJZ2-F1
#
_entry.id   AF-A0A3D2NJZ2-F1
#
_cell.length_a   1.000
_cell.length_b   1.000
_cell.length_c   1.000
_cell.angle_alpha   90.00
_cell.angle_beta   90.00
_cell.angle_gamma   90.00
#
_symmetry.space_group_name_H-M   'P 1'
#
loop_
_entity.id
_entity.type
_entity.pdbx_description
1 polymer ?
#
loop_
_entity_poly.entity_id
_entity_poly.type
_entity_poly.pdbx_seq_one_letter_code
_entity_poly.pdbx_strand_id
1 'polypeptide(L)'
;MVFASLEFLTLFLPVFFALYFITPRAYRNYTMLLGSWLFYAWWTPKFLLLIIFLTVVTWLAAILIERTTSEKLKTRLMAGAIIINLASLAWYKYANVVFRSLNDLFGSPDHPLIVWETVFLPIALSFTVLHATSYLVDVRRKVVPAQYSFNFFAAYIAMFPHLIAGPIVRYKVIEKELRERYFSLDEFATGVRCFMIGFSMKVLIADPLSPLVALVFKQSSPSLVDAWIGCGAYTIQLYFDFAGYSLMAIGLGLMMGFKFEPNFNNPYLSVSIQDFWRRWHMTLSSWLRDYLYISLLGGNRGGRVRTYINMLLTMSIGGLWHGGESWNFLIWGVIHGSALSIARAYNNMGYSMPDFFSRLLTLVVVMLAWTIFRAADFSAALHVWGGQFGLNGIAMGDEVALAMRPTLYASFIIGIICIGYPATRFAKQEWGLFSHSVWRAVWPTLAFAYALVVLTGQQSPPFLYFQF
;
A
#
# COMPACT_ATOMS: atom_id res chain seq x y z
N MET A 1 3.14 5.11 -16.01
CA MET A 1 2.05 4.19 -16.44
C MET A 1 1.50 3.47 -15.20
N VAL A 2 0.33 2.83 -15.29
CA VAL A 2 -0.24 2.00 -14.21
C VAL A 2 -0.39 0.57 -14.71
N PHE A 3 -0.25 -0.44 -13.84
CA PHE A 3 -0.31 -1.86 -14.26
C PHE A 3 -1.64 -2.26 -14.93
N ALA A 4 -2.73 -1.58 -14.57
CA ALA A 4 -4.05 -1.82 -15.12
C ALA A 4 -4.37 -0.97 -16.38
N SER A 5 -3.36 -0.40 -17.04
CA SER A 5 -3.56 0.38 -18.27
C SER A 5 -3.28 -0.44 -19.53
N LEU A 6 -3.96 -0.12 -20.63
CA LEU A 6 -3.76 -0.81 -21.91
C LEU A 6 -2.32 -0.64 -22.40
N GLU A 7 -1.74 0.56 -22.26
CA GLU A 7 -0.36 0.86 -22.66
C GLU A 7 0.65 0.01 -21.89
N PHE A 8 0.40 -0.25 -20.60
CA PHE A 8 1.27 -1.13 -19.83
C PHE A 8 1.18 -2.57 -20.35
N LEU A 9 -0.03 -3.08 -20.55
CA LEU A 9 -0.27 -4.48 -20.91
C LEU A 9 0.14 -4.83 -22.35
N THR A 10 -0.16 -3.96 -23.32
CA THR A 10 0.00 -4.27 -24.75
C THR A 10 1.31 -3.75 -25.33
N LEU A 11 1.90 -2.70 -24.74
CA LEU A 11 3.11 -2.07 -25.26
C LEU A 11 4.30 -2.27 -24.32
N PHE A 12 4.25 -1.72 -23.10
CA PHE A 12 5.41 -1.70 -22.21
C PHE A 12 5.84 -3.09 -21.77
N LEU A 13 4.90 -3.91 -21.30
CA LEU A 13 5.21 -5.20 -20.69
C LEU A 13 5.80 -6.22 -21.69
N PRO A 14 5.21 -6.41 -22.90
CA PRO A 14 5.78 -7.32 -23.90
C PRO A 14 7.17 -6.86 -24.37
N VAL A 15 7.36 -5.57 -24.63
CA VAL A 15 8.65 -5.00 -25.04
C VAL A 15 9.69 -5.16 -23.93
N PHE A 16 9.32 -4.86 -22.68
CA PHE A 16 10.20 -5.03 -21.53
C PHE A 16 10.66 -6.48 -21.38
N PHE A 17 9.76 -7.45 -21.42
CA PHE A 17 10.14 -8.86 -21.29
C PHE A 17 10.95 -9.37 -22.48
N ALA A 18 10.63 -8.96 -23.71
CA ALA A 18 11.44 -9.29 -24.88
C ALA A 18 12.89 -8.83 -24.68
N LEU A 19 13.09 -7.56 -24.31
CA LEU A 19 14.42 -7.02 -24.00
C LEU A 19 15.06 -7.75 -22.81
N TYR A 20 14.32 -7.99 -21.75
CA TYR A 20 14.82 -8.63 -20.54
C TYR A 20 15.33 -10.06 -20.77
N PHE A 21 14.64 -10.85 -21.60
CA PHE A 21 15.02 -12.22 -21.90
C PHE A 21 16.12 -12.34 -22.96
N ILE A 22 16.19 -11.39 -23.91
CA ILE A 22 17.29 -11.29 -24.88
C ILE A 22 18.60 -10.86 -24.18
N THR A 23 18.52 -10.00 -23.18
CA THR A 23 19.70 -9.52 -22.46
C THR A 23 20.41 -10.65 -21.70
N PRO A 24 21.74 -10.81 -21.86
CA PRO A 24 22.53 -11.78 -21.11
C PRO A 24 22.39 -11.58 -19.60
N ARG A 25 22.43 -12.67 -18.82
CA ARG A 25 22.14 -12.65 -17.38
C ARG A 25 22.91 -11.57 -16.60
N ALA A 26 24.17 -11.34 -16.95
CA ALA A 26 25.04 -10.33 -16.33
C ALA A 26 24.52 -8.89 -16.47
N TYR A 27 23.80 -8.58 -17.56
CA TYR A 27 23.33 -7.23 -17.86
C TYR A 27 21.85 -7.00 -17.57
N ARG A 28 21.10 -8.02 -17.11
CA ARG A 28 19.67 -7.91 -16.82
C ARG A 28 19.31 -6.83 -15.79
N ASN A 29 20.24 -6.48 -14.88
CA ASN A 29 20.04 -5.36 -13.95
C ASN A 29 19.99 -4.01 -14.68
N TYR A 30 20.76 -3.82 -15.76
CA TYR A 30 20.68 -2.62 -16.58
C TYR A 30 19.36 -2.54 -17.33
N THR A 31 18.91 -3.63 -17.94
CA THR A 31 17.59 -3.65 -18.62
C THR A 31 16.46 -3.37 -17.63
N MET A 32 16.53 -3.95 -16.43
CA MET A 32 15.58 -3.68 -15.35
C MET A 32 15.59 -2.21 -14.90
N LEU A 33 16.77 -1.63 -14.71
CA LEU A 33 16.93 -0.24 -14.30
C LEU A 33 16.40 0.71 -15.37
N LEU A 34 16.81 0.53 -16.64
CA LEU A 34 16.37 1.36 -17.76
C LEU A 34 14.86 1.24 -18.00
N GLY A 35 14.33 0.00 -18.03
CA GLY A 35 12.89 -0.22 -18.15
C GLY A 35 12.10 0.44 -17.02
N SER A 36 12.64 0.38 -15.79
CA SER A 36 12.03 1.05 -14.66
C SER A 36 12.07 2.57 -14.79
N TRP A 37 13.22 3.16 -15.14
CA TRP A 37 13.34 4.61 -15.37
C TRP A 37 12.41 5.10 -16.47
N LEU A 38 12.26 4.36 -17.57
CA LEU A 38 11.29 4.67 -18.63
C LEU A 38 9.85 4.64 -18.09
N PHE A 39 9.52 3.65 -17.27
CA PHE A 39 8.20 3.53 -16.64
C PHE A 39 7.85 4.72 -15.74
N TYR A 40 8.82 5.26 -14.99
CA TYR A 40 8.66 6.47 -14.17
C TYR A 40 8.68 7.76 -14.99
N ALA A 41 9.59 7.87 -15.95
CA ALA A 41 9.71 9.02 -16.84
C ALA A 41 8.43 9.24 -17.65
N TRP A 42 7.67 8.18 -17.92
CA TRP A 42 6.37 8.26 -18.60
C TRP A 42 5.37 9.20 -17.92
N TRP A 43 5.45 9.36 -16.60
CA TRP A 43 4.57 10.29 -15.89
C TRP A 43 5.16 11.70 -15.86
N THR A 44 6.36 11.87 -15.32
CA THR A 44 7.08 13.15 -15.39
C THR A 44 8.59 12.93 -15.25
N PRO A 45 9.41 13.30 -16.25
CA PRO A 45 10.87 13.12 -16.18
C PRO A 45 11.53 13.89 -15.02
N LYS A 46 10.98 15.03 -14.61
CA LYS A 46 11.50 15.83 -13.48
C LYS A 46 11.52 15.02 -12.17
N PHE A 47 10.52 14.18 -11.94
CA PHE A 47 10.40 13.37 -10.73
C PHE A 47 11.33 12.15 -10.73
N LEU A 48 11.67 11.63 -11.91
CA LEU A 48 12.73 10.62 -12.03
C LEU A 48 14.07 11.17 -11.51
N LEU A 49 14.41 12.43 -11.82
CA LEU A 49 15.65 13.05 -11.33
C LEU A 49 15.70 13.10 -9.80
N LEU A 50 14.57 13.35 -9.14
CA LEU A 50 14.48 13.30 -7.68
C LEU A 50 14.74 11.89 -7.14
N ILE A 51 14.13 10.85 -7.73
CA ILE A 51 14.36 9.45 -7.32
C ILE A 51 15.84 9.07 -7.52
N ILE A 52 16.44 9.46 -8.64
CA ILE A 52 17.88 9.22 -8.90
C ILE A 52 18.73 9.95 -7.86
N PHE A 53 18.44 11.22 -7.56
CA PHE A 53 19.15 11.99 -6.54
C PHE A 53 19.11 11.30 -5.17
N LEU A 54 17.92 10.91 -4.70
CA LEU A 54 17.76 10.21 -3.42
C LEU A 54 18.47 8.86 -3.41
N THR A 55 18.48 8.16 -4.55
CA THR A 55 19.22 6.91 -4.73
C THR A 55 20.72 7.14 -4.61
N VAL A 56 21.28 8.16 -5.28
CA VAL A 56 22.72 8.48 -5.22
C VAL A 56 23.14 8.89 -3.81
N VAL A 57 22.38 9.77 -3.16
CA VAL A 57 22.66 10.20 -1.77
C VAL A 57 22.69 8.99 -0.83
N THR A 58 21.69 8.12 -0.93
CA THR A 58 21.58 6.92 -0.10
C THR A 58 22.72 5.94 -0.36
N TRP A 59 23.06 5.72 -1.64
CA TRP A 59 24.14 4.84 -2.05
C TRP A 59 25.51 5.29 -1.51
N LEU A 60 25.85 6.57 -1.70
CA LEU A 60 27.09 7.16 -1.20
C LEU A 60 27.14 7.11 0.34
N ALA A 61 26.06 7.48 1.01
CA ALA A 61 25.99 7.43 2.46
C ALA A 61 26.20 6.00 2.99
N ALA A 62 25.61 4.99 2.37
CA ALA A 62 25.80 3.59 2.78
C ALA A 62 27.26 3.13 2.65
N ILE A 63 27.94 3.46 1.54
CA ILE A 63 29.36 3.16 1.36
C ILE A 63 30.21 3.86 2.42
N LEU A 64 29.95 5.14 2.69
CA LEU A 64 30.67 5.90 3.70
C LEU A 64 30.43 5.36 5.12
N ILE A 65 29.21 4.93 5.45
CA ILE A 65 28.88 4.29 6.73
C ILE A 65 29.68 3.01 6.92
N GLU A 66 29.81 2.18 5.88
CA GLU A 66 30.54 0.92 5.97
C GLU A 66 32.05 1.13 6.11
N ARG A 67 32.64 2.06 5.35
CA ARG A 67 34.08 2.37 5.38
C ARG A 67 34.53 3.08 6.65
N THR A 68 33.62 3.78 7.31
CA THR A 68 33.92 4.54 8.52
C THR A 68 34.11 3.61 9.71
N THR A 69 35.09 3.86 10.57
CA THR A 69 35.27 3.15 11.85
C THR A 69 34.58 3.85 13.01
N SER A 70 34.52 5.18 13.00
CA SER A 70 33.89 6.01 14.04
C SER A 70 32.37 5.84 14.11
N GLU A 71 31.87 5.30 15.22
CA GLU A 71 30.43 5.10 15.45
C GLU A 71 29.63 6.41 15.44
N LYS A 72 30.22 7.51 15.91
CA LYS A 72 29.59 8.85 15.88
C LYS A 72 29.41 9.32 14.44
N LEU A 73 30.43 9.16 13.59
CA LEU A 73 30.37 9.59 12.20
C LEU A 73 29.38 8.72 11.41
N LYS A 74 29.34 7.41 11.62
CA LYS A 74 28.32 6.52 11.03
C LYS A 74 26.90 7.01 11.33
N THR A 75 26.63 7.35 12.59
CA THR A 75 25.32 7.84 13.00
C THR A 75 24.99 9.18 12.34
N ARG A 76 25.95 10.11 12.23
CA ARG A 76 25.75 11.39 11.54
C ARG A 76 25.49 11.21 10.05
N LEU A 77 26.24 10.35 9.37
CA LEU A 77 26.04 10.06 7.94
C LEU A 77 24.67 9.44 7.68
N MET A 78 24.30 8.44 8.49
CA MET A 78 22.98 7.82 8.42
C MET A 78 21.86 8.84 8.68
N ALA A 79 21.97 9.62 9.76
CA ALA A 79 20.98 10.64 10.10
C ALA A 79 20.87 11.71 9.00
N GLY A 80 21.98 12.20 8.46
CA GLY A 80 21.98 13.18 7.37
C GLY A 80 21.28 12.67 6.12
N ALA A 81 21.58 11.44 5.69
CA ALA A 81 20.92 10.84 4.53
C ALA A 81 19.44 10.54 4.77
N ILE A 82 19.05 10.10 5.97
CA ILE A 82 17.64 9.92 6.34
C ILE A 82 16.92 11.27 6.38
N ILE A 83 17.53 12.32 6.92
CA ILE A 83 16.97 13.67 6.95
C ILE A 83 16.73 14.19 5.53
N ILE A 84 17.67 14.00 4.60
CA ILE A 84 17.48 14.41 3.19
C ILE A 84 16.29 13.67 2.55
N ASN A 85 16.20 12.35 2.77
CA ASN A 85 15.09 11.54 2.26
C ASN A 85 13.74 11.97 2.86
N LEU A 86 13.67 12.12 4.19
CA LEU A 86 12.45 12.52 4.89
C LEU A 86 12.06 13.97 4.62
N ALA A 87 13.02 14.89 4.50
CA ALA A 87 12.74 16.28 4.15
C ALA A 87 12.17 16.40 2.73
N SER A 88 12.71 15.62 1.78
CA SER A 88 12.16 15.54 0.43
C SER A 88 10.73 15.01 0.47
N LEU A 89 10.46 13.92 1.19
CA LEU A 89 9.09 13.41 1.35
C LEU A 89 8.18 14.44 2.02
N ALA A 90 8.64 15.09 3.09
CA ALA A 90 7.84 16.05 3.84
C ALA A 90 7.47 17.27 3.01
N TRP A 91 8.40 17.78 2.19
CA TRP A 91 8.15 18.87 1.26
C TRP A 91 7.03 18.52 0.28
N TYR A 92 7.20 17.44 -0.50
CA TYR A 92 6.23 17.08 -1.53
C TYR A 92 4.90 16.58 -0.96
N LYS A 93 4.87 16.09 0.28
CA LYS A 93 3.67 15.53 0.90
C LYS A 93 2.86 16.55 1.70
N TYR A 94 3.51 17.41 2.49
CA TYR A 94 2.79 18.27 3.45
C TYR A 94 2.80 19.75 3.10
N ALA A 95 3.61 20.22 2.14
CA ALA A 95 3.68 21.64 1.83
C ALA A 95 2.29 22.23 1.54
N ASN A 96 1.48 21.57 0.70
CA ASN A 96 0.14 22.04 0.35
C ASN A 96 -0.77 22.25 1.57
N VAL A 97 -0.82 21.28 2.49
CA VAL A 97 -1.67 21.38 3.70
C VAL A 97 -1.13 22.40 4.68
N VAL A 98 0.19 22.51 4.83
CA VAL A 98 0.81 23.52 5.71
C VAL A 98 0.50 24.92 5.20
N PHE A 99 0.73 25.20 3.91
CA PHE A 99 0.44 26.51 3.33
C PHE A 99 -1.06 26.84 3.33
N ARG A 100 -1.93 25.86 3.04
CA ARG A 100 -3.38 26.03 3.16
C ARG A 100 -3.78 26.38 4.60
N SER A 101 -3.31 25.63 5.59
CA SER A 101 -3.60 25.87 7.00
C SER A 101 -3.10 27.23 7.50
N LEU A 102 -1.93 27.69 7.01
CA LEU A 102 -1.41 29.02 7.33
C LEU A 102 -2.24 30.14 6.70
N ASN A 103 -2.68 29.97 5.45
CA ASN A 103 -3.57 30.93 4.79
C ASN A 103 -4.95 30.98 5.45
N ASP A 104 -5.49 29.84 5.88
CA ASP A 104 -6.77 29.78 6.61
C ASP A 104 -6.69 30.46 7.99
N LEU A 105 -5.52 30.43 8.63
CA LEU A 105 -5.32 30.98 9.97
C LEU A 105 -4.91 32.46 9.98
N PHE A 106 -4.12 32.89 8.99
CA PHE A 106 -3.47 34.21 8.98
C PHE A 106 -3.71 35.03 7.71
N GLY A 107 -4.24 34.42 6.65
CA GLY A 107 -4.62 35.11 5.42
C GLY A 107 -6.09 35.52 5.43
N SER A 108 -6.51 36.19 4.36
CA SER A 108 -7.93 36.35 4.02
C SER A 108 -8.18 35.82 2.60
N PRO A 109 -9.44 35.52 2.23
CA PRO A 109 -9.77 35.04 0.89
C PRO A 109 -9.27 35.96 -0.24
N ASP A 110 -9.29 37.27 0.02
CA ASP A 110 -8.87 38.30 -0.94
C ASP A 110 -7.36 38.63 -0.84
N HIS A 111 -6.73 38.33 0.30
CA HIS A 111 -5.32 38.56 0.57
C HIS A 111 -4.68 37.33 1.23
N PRO A 112 -4.33 36.30 0.45
CA PRO A 112 -3.61 35.16 1.00
C PRO A 112 -2.25 35.63 1.52
N LEU A 113 -1.86 35.13 2.70
CA LEU A 113 -0.56 35.44 3.30
C LEU A 113 0.59 34.98 2.38
N ILE A 114 0.41 33.82 1.73
CA ILE A 114 1.38 33.20 0.85
C ILE A 114 0.66 32.76 -0.43
N VAL A 115 1.08 33.31 -1.58
CA VAL A 115 0.69 32.80 -2.90
C VAL A 115 1.47 31.52 -3.16
N TRP A 116 0.76 30.39 -3.21
CA TRP A 116 1.35 29.05 -3.28
C TRP A 116 0.85 28.29 -4.51
N GLU A 117 1.77 27.76 -5.30
CA GLU A 117 1.46 26.81 -6.36
C GLU A 117 1.40 25.40 -5.81
N THR A 118 0.35 24.65 -6.17
CA THR A 118 0.16 23.28 -5.67
C THR A 118 1.32 22.39 -6.12
N VAL A 119 2.02 21.81 -5.15
CA VAL A 119 3.12 20.88 -5.39
C VAL A 119 2.55 19.47 -5.51
N PHE A 120 2.78 18.82 -6.65
CA PHE A 120 2.36 17.43 -6.86
C PHE A 120 3.33 16.45 -6.21
N LEU A 121 2.79 15.47 -5.47
CA LEU A 121 3.58 14.40 -4.86
C LEU A 121 4.10 13.44 -5.95
N PRO A 122 5.43 13.19 -6.02
CA PRO A 122 5.95 12.27 -7.00
C PRO A 122 5.50 10.83 -6.73
N ILE A 123 4.93 10.17 -7.74
CA ILE A 123 4.61 8.74 -7.68
C ILE A 123 5.88 7.97 -7.27
N ALA A 124 5.74 7.10 -6.27
CA ALA A 124 6.80 6.28 -5.66
C ALA A 124 7.78 6.97 -4.69
N LEU A 125 7.70 8.28 -4.45
CA LEU A 125 8.61 8.95 -3.50
C LEU A 125 8.50 8.35 -2.09
N SER A 126 7.27 8.10 -1.62
CA SER A 126 7.01 7.52 -0.31
C SER A 126 7.70 6.17 -0.11
N PHE A 127 7.62 5.27 -1.10
CA PHE A 127 8.25 3.95 -1.04
C PHE A 127 9.76 4.03 -1.19
N THR A 128 10.28 4.89 -2.09
CA THR A 128 11.72 5.17 -2.25
C THR A 128 12.35 5.52 -0.90
N VAL A 129 11.71 6.41 -0.14
CA VAL A 129 12.21 6.87 1.15
C VAL A 129 12.18 5.76 2.22
N LEU A 130 11.19 4.87 2.20
CA LEU A 130 11.18 3.68 3.08
C LEU A 130 12.29 2.68 2.72
N HIS A 131 12.51 2.41 1.43
CA HIS A 131 13.58 1.51 0.96
C HIS A 131 14.97 2.07 1.26
N ALA A 132 15.17 3.37 1.04
CA ALA A 132 16.41 4.06 1.34
C ALA A 132 16.71 4.06 2.85
N THR A 133 15.71 4.38 3.67
CA THR A 133 15.85 4.44 5.12
C THR A 133 16.13 3.05 5.70
N SER A 134 15.37 2.02 5.31
CA SER A 134 15.60 0.64 5.78
C SER A 134 16.99 0.14 5.42
N TYR A 135 17.45 0.39 4.20
CA TYR A 135 18.78 0.01 3.75
C TYR A 135 19.90 0.69 4.55
N LEU A 136 19.83 2.01 4.77
CA LEU A 136 20.82 2.73 5.59
C LEU A 136 20.89 2.20 7.02
N VAL A 137 19.74 1.91 7.62
CA VAL A 137 19.66 1.34 8.98
C VAL A 137 20.24 -0.08 9.00
N ASP A 138 19.96 -0.90 8.00
CA ASP A 138 20.46 -2.28 7.92
C ASP A 138 21.98 -2.34 7.69
N VAL A 139 22.53 -1.47 6.83
CA VAL A 139 23.98 -1.30 6.64
C VAL A 139 24.63 -0.83 7.95
N ARG A 140 24.05 0.16 8.62
CA ARG A 140 24.55 0.66 9.92
C ARG A 140 24.60 -0.43 10.99
N ARG A 141 23.64 -1.35 10.96
CA ARG A 141 23.53 -2.51 11.87
C ARG A 141 24.37 -3.70 11.46
N LYS A 142 25.02 -3.63 10.28
CA LYS A 142 25.75 -4.75 9.67
C LYS A 142 24.86 -5.96 9.42
N VAL A 143 23.56 -5.75 9.17
CA VAL A 143 22.63 -6.80 8.76
C VAL A 143 22.90 -7.20 7.30
N VAL A 144 23.28 -6.22 6.48
CA VAL A 144 23.73 -6.38 5.10
C VAL A 144 24.99 -5.54 4.86
N PRO A 145 25.91 -5.96 3.98
CA PRO A 145 27.04 -5.13 3.55
C PRO A 145 26.55 -3.99 2.64
N ALA A 146 27.35 -2.92 2.50
CA ALA A 146 27.01 -1.88 1.53
C ALA A 146 27.26 -2.37 0.09
N GLN A 147 26.31 -2.07 -0.79
CA GLN A 147 26.39 -2.38 -2.21
C GLN A 147 27.26 -1.34 -2.94
N TYR A 148 28.44 -1.77 -3.39
CA TYR A 148 29.39 -0.94 -4.13
C TYR A 148 29.00 -0.74 -5.60
N SER A 149 28.18 -1.60 -6.18
CA SER A 149 27.72 -1.40 -7.56
C SER A 149 26.48 -0.50 -7.58
N PHE A 150 26.62 0.71 -8.13
CA PHE A 150 25.49 1.63 -8.27
C PHE A 150 24.34 1.00 -9.07
N ASN A 151 24.62 0.25 -10.14
CA ASN A 151 23.58 -0.40 -10.94
C ASN A 151 22.74 -1.37 -10.11
N PHE A 152 23.35 -2.18 -9.25
CA PHE A 152 22.62 -3.14 -8.41
C PHE A 152 21.75 -2.41 -7.37
N PHE A 153 22.31 -1.37 -6.75
CA PHE A 153 21.58 -0.59 -5.76
C PHE A 153 20.44 0.22 -6.39
N ALA A 154 20.71 0.90 -7.50
CA ALA A 154 19.71 1.66 -8.23
C ALA A 154 18.60 0.76 -8.79
N ALA A 155 18.95 -0.44 -9.27
CA ALA A 155 17.96 -1.40 -9.73
C ALA A 155 17.09 -1.94 -8.57
N TYR A 156 17.64 -2.12 -7.36
CA TYR A 156 16.84 -2.41 -6.16
C TYR A 156 15.84 -1.29 -5.85
N ILE A 157 16.30 -0.04 -5.80
CA ILE A 157 15.42 1.08 -5.44
C ILE A 157 14.37 1.32 -6.53
N ALA A 158 14.79 1.30 -7.79
CA ALA A 158 13.96 1.72 -8.90
C ALA A 158 13.02 0.63 -9.45
N MET A 159 13.13 -0.64 -9.04
CA MET A 159 12.44 -1.75 -9.70
C MET A 159 10.91 -1.53 -9.79
N PHE A 160 10.42 -1.32 -11.01
CA PHE A 160 9.04 -0.90 -11.27
C PHE A 160 7.93 -1.81 -10.70
N PRO A 161 8.09 -3.15 -10.62
CA PRO A 161 7.12 -4.02 -9.96
C PRO A 161 6.74 -3.59 -8.56
N HIS A 162 7.68 -3.10 -7.73
CA HIS A 162 7.38 -2.79 -6.32
C HIS A 162 7.42 -1.32 -5.95
N LEU A 163 8.11 -0.48 -6.72
CA LEU A 163 8.44 0.86 -6.25
C LEU A 163 7.21 1.81 -6.20
N ILE A 164 6.17 1.62 -7.02
CA ILE A 164 4.97 2.48 -6.94
C ILE A 164 4.08 2.14 -5.73
N ALA A 165 3.63 0.88 -5.62
CA ALA A 165 2.74 0.43 -4.55
C ALA A 165 2.81 -1.09 -4.31
N GLY A 166 3.92 -1.73 -4.68
CA GLY A 166 4.08 -3.15 -4.39
C GLY A 166 4.51 -3.39 -2.93
N PRO A 167 4.84 -4.64 -2.59
CA PRO A 167 5.39 -4.96 -1.28
C PRO A 167 6.64 -4.11 -0.98
N ILE A 168 6.80 -3.67 0.27
CA ILE A 168 8.02 -2.96 0.71
C ILE A 168 9.13 -4.00 0.86
N VAL A 169 9.81 -4.28 -0.24
CA VAL A 169 10.91 -5.25 -0.31
C VAL A 169 12.13 -4.73 0.44
N ARG A 170 12.67 -5.54 1.35
CA ARG A 170 13.94 -5.23 2.03
C ARG A 170 15.11 -5.72 1.18
N TYR A 171 16.18 -4.95 1.12
CA TYR A 171 17.39 -5.31 0.35
C TYR A 171 17.91 -6.72 0.68
N LYS A 172 17.92 -7.12 1.96
CA LYS A 172 18.35 -8.46 2.41
C LYS A 172 17.63 -9.61 1.70
N VAL A 173 16.35 -9.44 1.37
CA VAL A 173 15.53 -10.50 0.76
C VAL A 173 15.94 -10.75 -0.68
N ILE A 174 16.21 -9.68 -1.43
CA ILE A 174 16.49 -9.76 -2.87
C ILE A 174 17.98 -9.67 -3.23
N GLU A 175 18.87 -9.43 -2.27
CA GLU A 175 20.31 -9.27 -2.53
C GLU A 175 20.87 -10.45 -3.35
N LYS A 176 20.49 -11.67 -2.97
CA LYS A 176 20.91 -12.88 -3.69
C LYS A 176 20.34 -12.90 -5.11
N GLU A 177 19.06 -12.60 -5.26
CA GLU A 177 18.36 -12.59 -6.55
C GLU A 177 18.86 -11.47 -7.49
N LEU A 178 19.38 -10.38 -6.95
CA LEU A 178 20.02 -9.33 -7.76
C LEU A 178 21.33 -9.80 -8.41
N ARG A 179 22.06 -10.72 -7.75
CA ARG A 179 23.31 -11.31 -8.23
C ARG A 179 23.09 -12.52 -9.12
N GLU A 180 22.24 -13.44 -8.66
CA GLU A 180 22.00 -14.72 -9.29
C GLU A 180 20.50 -14.93 -9.49
N ARG A 181 20.06 -14.85 -10.75
CA ARG A 181 18.67 -15.14 -11.13
C ARG A 181 18.54 -16.51 -11.73
N TYR A 182 17.67 -17.31 -11.14
CA TYR A 182 17.19 -18.56 -11.71
C TYR A 182 15.89 -18.27 -12.45
N PHE A 183 15.82 -18.67 -13.71
CA PHE A 183 14.60 -18.60 -14.49
C PHE A 183 14.00 -20.00 -14.55
N SER A 184 12.78 -20.14 -14.06
CA SER A 184 11.97 -21.35 -14.19
C SER A 184 10.68 -21.02 -14.92
N LEU A 185 10.30 -21.85 -15.91
CA LEU A 185 9.03 -21.71 -16.61
C LEU A 185 7.84 -21.86 -15.66
N ASP A 186 7.97 -22.69 -14.62
CA ASP A 186 6.92 -22.88 -13.62
C ASP A 186 6.73 -21.63 -12.75
N GLU A 187 7.83 -20.97 -12.38
CA GLU A 187 7.80 -19.71 -11.63
C GLU A 187 7.26 -18.57 -12.51
N PHE A 188 7.65 -18.52 -13.78
CA PHE A 188 7.11 -17.56 -14.75
C PHE A 188 5.60 -17.73 -14.93
N ALA A 189 5.13 -18.97 -15.15
CA ALA A 189 3.71 -19.27 -15.29
C ALA A 189 2.93 -18.95 -14.00
N THR A 190 3.54 -19.17 -12.83
CA THR A 190 2.98 -18.74 -11.53
C THR A 190 2.88 -17.23 -11.45
N GLY A 191 3.91 -16.50 -11.89
CA GLY A 191 3.89 -15.04 -11.97
C GLY A 191 2.77 -14.52 -12.86
N VAL A 192 2.56 -15.14 -14.05
CA VAL A 192 1.46 -14.80 -14.97
C VAL A 192 0.11 -15.00 -14.31
N ARG A 193 -0.10 -16.13 -13.63
CA ARG A 193 -1.34 -16.37 -12.88
C ARG A 193 -1.55 -15.33 -11.78
N CYS A 194 -0.54 -15.03 -10.97
CA CYS A 194 -0.64 -14.00 -9.94
C CYS A 194 -1.03 -12.64 -10.55
N PHE A 195 -0.40 -12.26 -11.66
CA PHE A 195 -0.74 -11.02 -12.35
C PHE A 195 -2.19 -11.00 -12.85
N MET A 196 -2.65 -12.07 -13.51
CA MET A 196 -4.03 -12.21 -14.00
C MET A 196 -5.07 -12.13 -12.88
N ILE A 197 -4.81 -12.79 -11.74
CA ILE A 197 -5.70 -12.76 -10.58
C ILE A 197 -5.73 -11.35 -9.99
N GLY A 198 -4.57 -10.73 -9.79
CA GLY A 198 -4.48 -9.39 -9.22
C GLY A 198 -5.16 -8.33 -10.08
N PHE A 199 -5.00 -8.44 -11.40
CA PHE A 199 -5.69 -7.59 -12.37
C PHE A 199 -7.21 -7.77 -12.29
N SER A 200 -7.68 -9.03 -12.23
CA SER A 200 -9.11 -9.35 -12.12
C SER A 200 -9.72 -8.82 -10.82
N MET A 201 -9.01 -8.93 -9.70
CA MET A 201 -9.43 -8.36 -8.41
C MET A 201 -9.67 -6.84 -8.52
N LYS A 202 -8.75 -6.12 -9.17
CA LYS A 202 -8.88 -4.68 -9.36
C LYS A 202 -10.04 -4.33 -10.30
N VAL A 203 -10.04 -4.87 -11.52
CA VAL A 203 -10.96 -4.44 -12.58
C VAL A 203 -12.38 -4.97 -12.39
N LEU A 204 -12.56 -6.18 -11.83
CA LEU A 204 -13.89 -6.79 -11.71
C LEU A 204 -14.58 -6.53 -10.36
N ILE A 205 -13.81 -6.24 -9.31
CA ILE A 205 -14.35 -6.06 -7.96
C ILE A 205 -14.14 -4.62 -7.48
N ALA A 206 -12.91 -4.12 -7.49
CA ALA A 206 -12.62 -2.82 -6.89
C ALA A 206 -13.10 -1.62 -7.73
N ASP A 207 -12.75 -1.58 -9.01
CA ASP A 207 -13.07 -0.46 -9.91
C ASP A 207 -14.60 -0.23 -10.01
N PRO A 208 -15.46 -1.27 -10.13
CA PRO A 208 -16.92 -1.09 -10.14
C PRO A 208 -17.48 -0.49 -8.86
N LEU A 209 -16.89 -0.77 -7.68
CA LEU A 209 -17.36 -0.24 -6.39
C LEU A 209 -17.01 1.23 -6.17
N SER A 210 -16.02 1.77 -6.90
CA SER A 210 -15.52 3.14 -6.72
C SER A 210 -16.59 4.24 -6.85
N PRO A 211 -17.49 4.23 -7.85
CA PRO A 211 -18.51 5.26 -7.99
C PRO A 211 -19.53 5.26 -6.85
N LEU A 212 -19.89 4.08 -6.33
CA LEU A 212 -20.80 3.96 -5.18
C LEU A 212 -20.17 4.57 -3.92
N VAL A 213 -18.90 4.28 -3.67
CA VAL A 213 -18.16 4.86 -2.55
C VAL A 213 -18.08 6.37 -2.70
N ALA A 214 -17.76 6.87 -3.90
CA ALA A 214 -17.72 8.31 -4.14
C ALA A 214 -19.08 8.99 -3.91
N LEU A 215 -20.19 8.33 -4.27
CA LEU A 215 -21.54 8.84 -4.04
C LEU A 215 -21.83 9.00 -2.54
N VAL A 216 -21.68 7.92 -1.75
CA VAL A 216 -22.01 7.95 -0.31
C VAL A 216 -21.14 8.96 0.45
N PHE A 217 -19.85 9.03 0.15
CA PHE A 217 -18.93 9.95 0.85
C PHE A 217 -19.09 11.43 0.44
N LYS A 218 -19.86 11.71 -0.62
CA LYS A 218 -20.18 13.08 -1.05
C LYS A 218 -21.51 13.58 -0.45
N GLN A 219 -22.36 12.68 0.05
CA GLN A 219 -23.63 13.05 0.68
C GLN A 219 -23.40 13.81 1.99
N SER A 220 -24.18 14.86 2.21
CA SER A 220 -24.15 15.67 3.43
C SER A 220 -24.84 14.97 4.61
N SER A 221 -25.84 14.14 4.35
CA SER A 221 -26.63 13.44 5.36
C SER A 221 -26.90 11.98 4.95
N PRO A 222 -25.87 11.13 4.85
CA PRO A 222 -26.08 9.72 4.51
C PRO A 222 -26.88 9.03 5.63
N SER A 223 -27.86 8.21 5.26
CA SER A 223 -28.63 7.38 6.21
C SER A 223 -27.77 6.27 6.83
N LEU A 224 -28.31 5.57 7.83
CA LEU A 224 -27.63 4.41 8.43
C LEU A 224 -27.28 3.33 7.40
N VAL A 225 -28.24 2.98 6.55
CA VAL A 225 -28.03 1.95 5.52
C VAL A 225 -27.02 2.44 4.49
N ASP A 226 -27.13 3.68 4.03
CA ASP A 226 -26.22 4.24 3.01
C ASP A 226 -24.78 4.32 3.53
N ALA A 227 -24.59 4.81 4.75
CA ALA A 227 -23.27 4.97 5.35
C ALA A 227 -22.56 3.62 5.56
N TRP A 228 -23.28 2.58 6.01
CA TRP A 228 -22.72 1.24 6.16
C TRP A 228 -22.47 0.54 4.81
N ILE A 229 -23.33 0.75 3.80
CA ILE A 229 -23.08 0.25 2.44
C ILE A 229 -21.85 0.93 1.84
N GLY A 230 -21.73 2.26 1.93
CA GLY A 230 -20.58 2.98 1.42
C GLY A 230 -19.28 2.59 2.12
N CYS A 231 -19.30 2.45 3.45
CA CYS A 231 -18.14 1.99 4.22
C CYS A 231 -17.77 0.52 3.90
N GLY A 232 -18.76 -0.36 3.75
CA GLY A 232 -18.57 -1.75 3.33
C GLY A 232 -18.01 -1.86 1.92
N ALA A 233 -18.56 -1.09 0.98
CA ALA A 233 -18.09 -1.03 -0.40
C ALA A 233 -16.65 -0.50 -0.46
N TYR A 234 -16.33 0.52 0.34
CA TYR A 234 -14.97 1.03 0.44
C TYR A 234 -14.01 0.01 1.04
N THR A 235 -14.43 -0.75 2.05
CA THR A 235 -13.62 -1.82 2.66
C THR A 235 -13.25 -2.88 1.61
N ILE A 236 -14.22 -3.33 0.82
CA ILE A 236 -14.00 -4.30 -0.28
C ILE A 236 -13.13 -3.66 -1.37
N GLN A 237 -13.47 -2.46 -1.83
CA GLN A 237 -12.72 -1.73 -2.85
C GLN A 237 -11.24 -1.60 -2.46
N LEU A 238 -10.96 -1.06 -1.28
CA LEU A 238 -9.61 -0.82 -0.79
C LEU A 238 -8.80 -2.12 -0.74
N TYR A 239 -9.40 -3.21 -0.26
CA TYR A 239 -8.72 -4.51 -0.21
C TYR A 239 -8.43 -5.08 -1.59
N PHE A 240 -9.43 -5.17 -2.47
CA PHE A 240 -9.24 -5.78 -3.79
C PHE A 240 -8.39 -4.93 -4.72
N ASP A 241 -8.44 -3.60 -4.62
CA ASP A 241 -7.55 -2.71 -5.37
C ASP A 241 -6.10 -2.92 -4.92
N PHE A 242 -5.85 -2.89 -3.61
CA PHE A 242 -4.48 -2.93 -3.11
C PHE A 242 -3.87 -4.33 -3.06
N ALA A 243 -4.66 -5.34 -2.69
CA ALA A 243 -4.23 -6.73 -2.78
C ALA A 243 -4.07 -7.16 -4.24
N GLY A 244 -4.96 -6.70 -5.13
CA GLY A 244 -4.83 -6.91 -6.57
C GLY A 244 -3.54 -6.31 -7.12
N TYR A 245 -3.25 -5.06 -6.79
CA TYR A 245 -1.99 -4.40 -7.15
C TYR A 245 -0.76 -5.13 -6.59
N SER A 246 -0.79 -5.49 -5.30
CA SER A 246 0.30 -6.22 -4.66
C SER A 246 0.54 -7.59 -5.33
N LEU A 247 -0.52 -8.28 -5.76
CA LEU A 247 -0.40 -9.56 -6.43
C LEU A 247 0.12 -9.42 -7.87
N MET A 248 -0.25 -8.35 -8.58
CA MET A 248 0.37 -7.98 -9.86
C MET A 248 1.87 -7.71 -9.70
N ALA A 249 2.25 -6.94 -8.68
CA ALA A 249 3.65 -6.65 -8.34
C ALA A 249 4.45 -7.93 -8.05
N ILE A 250 3.90 -8.83 -7.21
CA ILE A 250 4.50 -10.14 -6.90
C ILE A 250 4.63 -10.99 -8.16
N GLY A 251 3.60 -11.00 -9.02
CA GLY A 251 3.60 -11.73 -10.28
C GLY A 251 4.70 -11.27 -11.24
N LEU A 252 4.85 -9.95 -11.41
CA LEU A 252 5.91 -9.35 -12.22
C LEU A 252 7.30 -9.65 -11.65
N GLY A 253 7.45 -9.57 -10.31
CA GLY A 253 8.68 -9.97 -9.62
C GLY A 253 9.05 -11.42 -9.95
N LEU A 254 8.10 -12.35 -9.79
CA LEU A 254 8.29 -13.78 -10.07
C LEU A 254 8.70 -14.04 -11.53
N MET A 255 8.06 -13.36 -12.50
CA MET A 255 8.44 -13.47 -13.92
C MET A 255 9.88 -13.03 -14.18
N MET A 256 10.39 -12.08 -13.40
CA MET A 256 11.76 -11.57 -13.46
C MET A 256 12.74 -12.36 -12.57
N GLY A 257 12.27 -13.40 -11.89
CA GLY A 257 13.07 -14.23 -10.98
C GLY A 257 13.27 -13.65 -9.57
N PHE A 258 12.40 -12.75 -9.13
CA PHE A 258 12.38 -12.20 -7.78
C PHE A 258 11.22 -12.73 -6.94
N LYS A 259 11.48 -13.10 -5.69
CA LYS A 259 10.46 -13.63 -4.76
C LYS A 259 10.10 -12.59 -3.71
N PHE A 260 9.07 -11.81 -4.00
CA PHE A 260 8.54 -10.83 -3.06
C PHE A 260 7.65 -11.47 -1.99
N GLU A 261 7.68 -10.91 -0.79
CA GLU A 261 6.82 -11.31 0.31
C GLU A 261 5.35 -10.88 0.05
N PRO A 262 4.37 -11.68 0.48
CA PRO A 262 2.96 -11.32 0.36
C PRO A 262 2.62 -10.14 1.27
N ASN A 263 1.79 -9.23 0.76
CA ASN A 263 1.38 -8.03 1.48
C ASN A 263 0.09 -8.24 2.31
N PHE A 264 -0.71 -9.26 1.98
CA PHE A 264 -1.99 -9.55 2.61
C PHE A 264 -2.16 -11.02 2.96
N ASN A 265 -2.81 -11.30 4.10
CA ASN A 265 -3.18 -12.65 4.52
C ASN A 265 -4.56 -12.67 5.19
N ASN A 266 -5.61 -12.54 4.39
CA ASN A 266 -7.02 -12.57 4.82
C ASN A 266 -7.28 -11.65 6.05
N PRO A 267 -7.05 -10.33 5.92
CA PRO A 267 -7.07 -9.40 7.04
C PRO A 267 -8.42 -9.28 7.73
N TYR A 268 -9.53 -9.36 6.99
CA TYR A 268 -10.88 -9.23 7.57
C TYR A 268 -11.35 -10.44 8.36
N LEU A 269 -10.59 -11.54 8.34
CA LEU A 269 -10.82 -12.70 9.21
C LEU A 269 -10.02 -12.62 10.51
N SER A 270 -9.45 -11.45 10.84
CA SER A 270 -8.66 -11.26 12.04
C SER A 270 -9.49 -11.32 13.32
N VAL A 271 -9.00 -12.02 14.34
CA VAL A 271 -9.66 -12.09 15.66
C VAL A 271 -9.31 -10.93 16.57
N SER A 272 -8.32 -10.11 16.24
CA SER A 272 -7.97 -8.92 17.04
C SER A 272 -7.34 -7.86 16.14
N ILE A 273 -7.31 -6.61 16.61
CA ILE A 273 -6.63 -5.52 15.90
C ILE A 273 -5.12 -5.77 15.71
N GLN A 274 -4.48 -6.52 16.61
CA GLN A 274 -3.07 -6.93 16.44
C GLN A 274 -2.92 -7.98 15.33
N ASP A 275 -3.86 -8.93 15.25
CA ASP A 275 -3.90 -9.92 14.18
C ASP A 275 -4.22 -9.28 12.82
N PHE A 276 -5.10 -8.26 12.80
CA PHE A 276 -5.37 -7.44 11.62
C PHE A 276 -4.07 -6.84 11.05
N TRP A 277 -3.27 -6.15 11.88
CA TRP A 277 -2.00 -5.55 11.44
C TRP A 277 -0.91 -6.57 11.09
N ARG A 278 -1.06 -7.85 11.45
CA ARG A 278 -0.18 -8.94 10.98
C ARG A 278 -0.60 -9.49 9.62
N ARG A 279 -1.79 -9.14 9.14
CA ARG A 279 -2.42 -9.66 7.92
C ARG A 279 -2.72 -8.57 6.88
N TRP A 280 -2.79 -7.31 7.30
CA TRP A 280 -2.99 -6.13 6.46
C TRP A 280 -1.66 -5.43 6.20
N HIS A 281 -1.37 -5.15 4.92
CA HIS A 281 -0.17 -4.45 4.47
C HIS A 281 1.10 -4.89 5.22
N MET A 282 1.34 -6.20 5.23
CA MET A 282 2.31 -6.88 6.08
C MET A 282 3.72 -6.32 5.96
N THR A 283 4.14 -5.90 4.77
CA THR A 283 5.48 -5.32 4.58
C THR A 283 5.61 -3.95 5.22
N LEU A 284 4.55 -3.12 5.20
CA LEU A 284 4.55 -1.83 5.89
C LEU A 284 4.48 -2.02 7.40
N SER A 285 3.60 -2.91 7.86
CA SER A 285 3.48 -3.24 9.29
C SER A 285 4.80 -3.75 9.86
N SER A 286 5.50 -4.64 9.14
CA SER A 286 6.82 -5.11 9.55
C SER A 286 7.88 -4.01 9.51
N TRP A 287 7.82 -3.11 8.52
CA TRP A 287 8.72 -1.96 8.43
C TRP A 287 8.51 -0.98 9.61
N LEU A 288 7.27 -0.59 9.90
CA LEU A 288 6.93 0.29 11.02
C LEU A 288 7.35 -0.34 12.35
N ARG A 289 7.10 -1.64 12.52
CA ARG A 289 7.54 -2.35 13.72
C ARG A 289 9.06 -2.36 13.86
N ASP A 290 9.76 -2.76 12.81
CA ASP A 290 11.20 -3.02 12.90
C ASP A 290 12.00 -1.71 12.91
N TYR A 291 11.71 -0.75 12.02
CA TYR A 291 12.51 0.49 11.86
C TYR A 291 12.00 1.69 12.65
N LEU A 292 10.72 1.74 13.04
CA LEU A 292 10.19 2.85 13.83
C LEU A 292 9.99 2.43 15.29
N TYR A 293 9.12 1.45 15.55
CA TYR A 293 8.76 1.06 16.91
C TYR A 293 9.95 0.48 17.69
N ILE A 294 10.64 -0.54 17.17
CA ILE A 294 11.77 -1.18 17.87
C ILE A 294 13.01 -0.28 17.82
N SER A 295 13.35 0.21 16.62
CA SER A 295 14.63 0.85 16.36
C SER A 295 14.73 2.28 16.85
N LEU A 296 13.71 3.10 16.61
CA LEU A 296 13.73 4.52 16.94
C LEU A 296 13.14 4.78 18.33
N LEU A 297 12.02 4.12 18.65
CA LEU A 297 11.26 4.38 19.88
C LEU A 297 11.65 3.45 21.05
N GLY A 298 12.48 2.43 20.80
CA GLY A 298 12.97 1.49 21.82
C GLY A 298 12.00 0.34 22.15
N GLY A 299 10.92 0.19 21.38
CA GLY A 299 9.94 -0.90 21.51
C GLY A 299 9.22 -0.90 22.86
N ASN A 300 9.26 -2.04 23.57
CA ASN A 300 8.67 -2.21 24.90
C ASN A 300 9.62 -1.78 26.05
N ARG A 301 10.79 -1.17 25.75
CA ARG A 301 11.73 -0.71 26.78
C ARG A 301 11.22 0.59 27.40
N GLY A 302 11.43 0.79 28.70
CA GLY A 302 11.01 2.01 29.40
C GLY A 302 9.61 1.97 30.03
N GLY A 303 9.03 0.78 30.25
CA GLY A 303 7.83 0.59 31.06
C GLY A 303 6.50 0.60 30.28
N ARG A 304 5.40 0.38 31.02
CA ARG A 304 4.04 0.22 30.45
C ARG A 304 3.56 1.47 29.72
N VAL A 305 3.71 2.66 30.33
CA VAL A 305 3.27 3.94 29.73
C VAL A 305 4.02 4.24 28.43
N ARG A 306 5.35 4.08 28.43
CA ARG A 306 6.17 4.30 27.23
C ARG A 306 5.78 3.38 26.09
N THR A 307 5.40 2.14 26.40
CA THR A 307 4.92 1.18 25.41
C THR A 307 3.66 1.67 24.70
N TYR A 308 2.67 2.19 25.44
CA TYR A 308 1.44 2.74 24.85
C TYR A 308 1.71 3.99 24.02
N ILE A 309 2.56 4.90 24.52
CA ILE A 309 2.99 6.09 23.76
C ILE A 309 3.70 5.67 22.46
N ASN A 310 4.62 4.70 22.54
CA ASN A 310 5.34 4.20 21.38
C ASN A 310 4.40 3.57 20.34
N MET A 311 3.37 2.84 20.79
CA MET A 311 2.33 2.29 19.90
C MET A 311 1.53 3.40 19.23
N LEU A 312 1.05 4.39 19.99
CA LEU A 312 0.33 5.53 19.46
C LEU A 312 1.17 6.31 18.43
N LEU A 313 2.40 6.67 18.78
CA LEU A 313 3.34 7.37 17.90
C LEU A 313 3.63 6.58 16.63
N THR A 314 3.84 5.26 16.72
CA THR A 314 4.11 4.41 15.55
C THR A 314 2.94 4.46 14.58
N MET A 315 1.71 4.34 15.08
CA MET A 315 0.52 4.36 14.22
C MET A 315 0.20 5.76 13.71
N SER A 316 0.41 6.82 14.51
CA SER A 316 0.24 8.20 14.06
C SER A 316 1.23 8.57 12.95
N ILE A 317 2.50 8.18 13.09
CA ILE A 317 3.51 8.37 12.02
C ILE A 317 3.17 7.52 10.79
N GLY A 318 2.70 6.28 10.99
CA GLY A 318 2.20 5.44 9.90
C GLY A 318 1.00 6.06 9.18
N GLY A 319 0.08 6.68 9.93
CA GLY A 319 -1.05 7.44 9.41
C GLY A 319 -0.58 8.64 8.59
N LEU A 320 0.26 9.49 9.14
CA LEU A 320 0.87 10.62 8.42
C LEU A 320 1.56 10.16 7.12
N TRP A 321 2.24 9.01 7.13
CA TRP A 321 2.85 8.47 5.92
C TRP A 321 1.84 8.14 4.81
N HIS A 322 0.57 7.82 5.12
CA HIS A 322 -0.43 7.47 4.13
C HIS A 322 -0.86 8.66 3.27
N GLY A 323 -1.24 9.79 3.85
CA GLY A 323 -1.74 10.92 3.07
C GLY A 323 -1.32 12.28 3.63
N GLY A 324 -1.06 13.20 2.71
CA GLY A 324 -0.54 14.53 3.00
C GLY A 324 -1.56 15.65 2.79
N GLU A 325 -2.70 15.34 2.15
CA GLU A 325 -3.72 16.30 1.74
C GLU A 325 -4.73 16.66 2.84
N SER A 326 -4.83 15.83 3.88
CA SER A 326 -5.75 16.03 5.00
C SER A 326 -5.17 15.49 6.31
N TRP A 327 -5.50 16.15 7.43
CA TRP A 327 -5.18 15.67 8.78
C TRP A 327 -5.96 14.41 9.19
N ASN A 328 -6.94 13.98 8.38
CA ASN A 328 -7.70 12.75 8.57
C ASN A 328 -6.80 11.53 8.77
N PHE A 329 -5.68 11.44 8.04
CA PHE A 329 -4.75 10.32 8.14
C PHE A 329 -4.01 10.25 9.49
N LEU A 330 -3.78 11.40 10.14
CA LEU A 330 -3.25 11.43 11.50
C LEU A 330 -4.27 10.83 12.48
N ILE A 331 -5.53 11.23 12.37
CA ILE A 331 -6.62 10.73 13.22
C ILE A 331 -6.82 9.22 13.00
N TRP A 332 -6.77 8.75 11.76
CA TRP A 332 -6.76 7.33 11.43
C TRP A 332 -5.65 6.56 12.18
N GLY A 333 -4.43 7.11 12.19
CA GLY A 333 -3.31 6.55 12.94
C GLY A 333 -3.56 6.53 14.45
N VAL A 334 -4.14 7.60 15.00
CA VAL A 334 -4.53 7.69 16.42
C VAL A 334 -5.60 6.65 16.78
N ILE A 335 -6.60 6.44 15.92
CA ILE A 335 -7.65 5.42 16.12
C ILE A 335 -7.02 4.03 16.22
N HIS A 336 -6.15 3.66 15.26
CA HIS A 336 -5.49 2.35 15.30
C HIS A 336 -4.51 2.20 16.47
N GLY A 337 -3.76 3.26 16.82
CA GLY A 337 -2.87 3.26 17.98
C GLY A 337 -3.62 3.10 19.31
N SER A 338 -4.78 3.76 19.42
CA SER A 338 -5.68 3.64 20.57
C SER A 338 -6.30 2.25 20.64
N ALA A 339 -6.81 1.71 19.53
CA ALA A 339 -7.36 0.36 19.45
C ALA A 339 -6.33 -0.71 19.85
N LEU A 340 -5.08 -0.60 19.37
CA LEU A 340 -4.00 -1.49 19.77
C LEU A 340 -3.67 -1.39 21.26
N SER A 341 -3.72 -0.17 21.82
CA SER A 341 -3.50 0.08 23.25
C SER A 341 -4.59 -0.54 24.11
N ILE A 342 -5.86 -0.35 23.73
CA ILE A 342 -7.03 -0.93 24.41
C ILE A 342 -6.98 -2.46 24.34
N ALA A 343 -6.73 -3.03 23.15
CA ALA A 343 -6.63 -4.48 22.98
C ALA A 343 -5.51 -5.07 23.85
N ARG A 344 -4.38 -4.36 23.98
CA ARG A 344 -3.28 -4.78 24.87
C ARG A 344 -3.67 -4.69 26.35
N ALA A 345 -4.35 -3.63 26.77
CA ALA A 345 -4.82 -3.49 28.14
C ALA A 345 -5.83 -4.59 28.51
N TYR A 346 -6.79 -4.86 27.62
CA TYR A 346 -7.78 -5.92 27.76
C TYR A 346 -7.13 -7.30 27.93
N ASN A 347 -6.17 -7.64 27.07
CA ASN A 347 -5.43 -8.91 27.18
C ASN A 347 -4.60 -9.00 28.47
N ASN A 348 -4.01 -7.89 28.93
CA ASN A 348 -3.24 -7.87 30.19
C ASN A 348 -4.12 -8.06 31.43
N MET A 349 -5.42 -7.75 31.35
CA MET A 349 -6.38 -7.98 32.44
C MET A 349 -6.85 -9.45 32.50
N GLY A 350 -6.45 -10.30 31.56
CA GLY A 350 -6.79 -11.72 31.54
C GLY A 350 -8.16 -12.04 30.97
N TYR A 351 -8.87 -11.07 30.40
CA TYR A 351 -10.14 -11.31 29.73
C TYR A 351 -9.95 -11.94 28.36
N SER A 352 -10.86 -12.83 27.98
CA SER A 352 -10.95 -13.38 26.63
C SER A 352 -12.36 -13.18 26.09
N MET A 353 -12.45 -12.82 24.82
CA MET A 353 -13.70 -12.66 24.09
C MET A 353 -13.84 -13.83 23.10
N PRO A 354 -15.03 -14.40 22.90
CA PRO A 354 -15.23 -15.42 21.88
C PRO A 354 -14.82 -14.91 20.49
N ASP A 355 -14.20 -15.77 19.69
CA ASP A 355 -13.63 -15.42 18.39
C ASP A 355 -14.61 -14.68 17.46
N PHE A 356 -15.90 -15.05 17.47
CA PHE A 356 -16.91 -14.41 16.63
C PHE A 356 -17.10 -12.93 16.98
N PHE A 357 -17.31 -12.61 18.26
CA PHE A 357 -17.48 -11.23 18.70
C PHE A 357 -16.20 -10.42 18.53
N SER A 358 -15.05 -11.04 18.76
CA SER A 358 -13.75 -10.37 18.59
C SER A 358 -13.47 -10.03 17.12
N ARG A 359 -13.85 -10.90 16.18
CA ARG A 359 -13.81 -10.63 14.72
C ARG A 359 -14.75 -9.50 14.35
N LEU A 360 -16.00 -9.54 14.80
CA LEU A 360 -17.00 -8.52 14.49
C LEU A 360 -16.56 -7.15 15.02
N LEU A 361 -16.12 -7.08 16.29
CA LEU A 361 -15.62 -5.85 16.89
C LEU A 361 -14.39 -5.32 16.14
N THR A 362 -13.45 -6.19 15.78
CA THR A 362 -12.27 -5.79 15.01
C THR A 362 -12.67 -5.23 13.64
N LEU A 363 -13.60 -5.89 12.95
CA LEU A 363 -14.09 -5.44 11.65
C LEU A 363 -14.79 -4.08 11.75
N VAL A 364 -15.67 -3.89 12.74
CA VAL A 364 -16.36 -2.61 12.96
C VAL A 364 -15.36 -1.49 13.25
N VAL A 365 -14.38 -1.71 14.13
CA VAL A 365 -13.33 -0.72 14.42
C VAL A 365 -12.52 -0.37 13.17
N VAL A 366 -12.17 -1.38 12.37
CA VAL A 366 -11.44 -1.18 11.11
C VAL A 366 -12.28 -0.41 10.09
N MET A 367 -13.57 -0.73 9.96
CA MET A 367 -14.50 -0.02 9.08
C MET A 367 -14.69 1.45 9.49
N LEU A 368 -14.85 1.71 10.79
CA LEU A 368 -14.93 3.09 11.30
C LEU A 368 -13.64 3.88 11.03
N ALA A 369 -12.48 3.24 11.14
CA ALA A 369 -11.22 3.84 10.73
C ALA A 369 -11.17 4.08 9.21
N TRP A 370 -11.68 3.16 8.40
CA TRP A 370 -11.75 3.34 6.95
C TRP A 370 -12.62 4.51 6.50
N THR A 371 -13.68 4.84 7.25
CA THR A 371 -14.48 6.04 7.00
C THR A 371 -13.63 7.30 7.00
N ILE A 372 -12.82 7.52 8.04
CA ILE A 372 -11.96 8.72 8.09
C ILE A 372 -10.84 8.67 7.05
N PHE A 373 -10.35 7.48 6.70
CA PHE A 373 -9.31 7.32 5.68
C PHE A 373 -9.81 7.66 4.27
N ARG A 374 -11.09 7.42 3.96
CA ARG A 374 -11.69 7.72 2.64
C ARG A 374 -12.23 9.15 2.53
N ALA A 375 -12.66 9.75 3.62
CA ALA A 375 -13.27 11.06 3.62
C ALA A 375 -12.30 12.14 3.10
N ALA A 376 -12.82 13.03 2.24
CA ALA A 376 -12.03 14.12 1.64
C ALA A 376 -11.52 15.12 2.70
N ASP A 377 -12.36 15.40 3.69
CA ASP A 377 -12.05 16.27 4.82
C ASP A 377 -12.68 15.73 6.10
N PHE A 378 -12.43 16.41 7.22
CA PHE A 378 -12.95 15.98 8.50
C PHE A 378 -14.48 16.14 8.60
N SER A 379 -15.07 17.12 7.92
CA SER A 379 -16.51 17.34 7.90
C SER A 379 -17.24 16.19 7.20
N ALA A 380 -16.74 15.74 6.05
CA ALA A 380 -17.25 14.59 5.33
C ALA A 380 -17.16 13.31 6.18
N ALA A 381 -16.06 13.13 6.93
CA ALA A 381 -15.92 12.01 7.87
C ALA A 381 -17.01 12.05 8.96
N LEU A 382 -17.29 13.23 9.51
CA LEU A 382 -18.33 13.43 10.52
C LEU A 382 -19.73 13.15 9.96
N HIS A 383 -20.03 13.56 8.73
CA HIS A 383 -21.33 13.26 8.09
C HIS A 383 -21.55 11.74 7.95
N VAL A 384 -20.54 11.03 7.47
CA VAL A 384 -20.63 9.56 7.30
C VAL A 384 -20.69 8.85 8.66
N TRP A 385 -19.91 9.28 9.66
CA TRP A 385 -20.04 8.74 11.02
C TRP A 385 -21.42 9.02 11.61
N GLY A 386 -21.97 10.22 11.42
CA GLY A 386 -23.33 10.55 11.83
C GLY A 386 -24.36 9.60 11.23
N GLY A 387 -24.20 9.27 9.94
CA GLY A 387 -24.97 8.21 9.28
C GLY A 387 -24.77 6.83 9.92
N GLN A 388 -23.53 6.38 10.12
CA GLN A 388 -23.22 5.07 10.72
C GLN A 388 -23.79 4.89 12.14
N PHE A 389 -23.95 5.99 12.89
CA PHE A 389 -24.61 6.03 14.20
C PHE A 389 -26.13 6.31 14.15
N GLY A 390 -26.70 6.47 12.96
CA GLY A 390 -28.15 6.59 12.74
C GLY A 390 -28.74 7.99 12.96
N LEU A 391 -27.91 9.04 12.99
CA LEU A 391 -28.36 10.41 13.24
C LEU A 391 -29.16 11.03 12.07
N ASN A 392 -29.08 10.45 10.88
CA ASN A 392 -29.66 10.98 9.64
C ASN A 392 -30.80 10.09 9.09
N GLY A 393 -31.39 9.23 9.92
CA GLY A 393 -32.42 8.26 9.51
C GLY A 393 -31.86 6.88 9.16
N ILE A 394 -32.77 5.91 9.00
CA ILE A 394 -32.42 4.49 8.85
C ILE A 394 -32.55 4.00 7.41
N ALA A 395 -33.58 4.43 6.68
CA ALA A 395 -33.90 3.90 5.36
C ALA A 395 -32.85 4.29 4.31
N MET A 396 -32.63 3.40 3.34
CA MET A 396 -31.78 3.65 2.17
C MET A 396 -32.30 4.85 1.38
N GLY A 397 -31.40 5.78 1.04
CA GLY A 397 -31.75 6.93 0.21
C GLY A 397 -31.93 6.57 -1.27
N ASP A 398 -32.77 7.33 -1.96
CA ASP A 398 -33.11 7.09 -3.37
C ASP A 398 -31.87 7.11 -4.30
N GLU A 399 -30.89 7.96 -4.01
CA GLU A 399 -29.65 8.05 -4.80
C GLU A 399 -28.83 6.75 -4.77
N VAL A 400 -28.69 6.15 -3.58
CA VAL A 400 -27.94 4.90 -3.41
C VAL A 400 -28.73 3.73 -4.02
N ALA A 401 -30.04 3.72 -3.83
CA ALA A 401 -30.92 2.72 -4.45
C ALA A 401 -30.83 2.74 -5.98
N LEU A 402 -30.80 3.93 -6.61
CA LEU A 402 -30.64 4.08 -8.06
C LEU A 402 -29.22 3.72 -8.53
N ALA A 403 -28.21 3.96 -7.72
CA ALA A 403 -26.83 3.60 -8.04
C ALA A 403 -26.58 2.08 -8.00
N MET A 404 -27.37 1.34 -7.23
CA MET A 404 -27.27 -0.11 -7.06
C MET A 404 -27.68 -0.91 -8.31
N ARG A 405 -26.77 -0.99 -9.27
CA ARG A 405 -26.93 -1.81 -10.49
C ARG A 405 -26.66 -3.30 -10.22
N PRO A 406 -27.20 -4.24 -11.02
CA PRO A 406 -26.92 -5.67 -10.88
C PRO A 406 -25.42 -6.01 -10.90
N THR A 407 -24.62 -5.29 -11.67
CA THR A 407 -23.16 -5.44 -11.73
C THR A 407 -22.49 -5.09 -10.41
N LEU A 408 -22.94 -4.02 -9.73
CA LEU A 408 -22.44 -3.61 -8.41
C LEU A 408 -22.78 -4.65 -7.34
N TYR A 409 -24.02 -5.16 -7.35
CA TYR A 409 -24.40 -6.25 -6.45
C TYR A 409 -23.55 -7.50 -6.67
N ALA A 410 -23.32 -7.87 -7.93
CA ALA A 410 -22.46 -9.00 -8.27
C ALA A 410 -21.03 -8.79 -7.75
N SER A 411 -20.39 -7.64 -8.03
CA SER A 411 -19.04 -7.32 -7.52
C SER A 411 -18.98 -7.33 -5.99
N PHE A 412 -20.00 -6.80 -5.32
CA PHE A 412 -20.08 -6.78 -3.85
C PHE A 412 -20.19 -8.20 -3.27
N ILE A 413 -21.11 -9.02 -3.80
CA ILE A 413 -21.31 -10.41 -3.36
C ILE A 413 -20.07 -11.25 -3.64
N ILE A 414 -19.48 -11.14 -4.84
CA ILE A 414 -18.24 -11.84 -5.20
C ILE A 414 -17.11 -11.43 -4.25
N GLY A 415 -16.99 -10.13 -3.94
CA GLY A 415 -16.02 -9.64 -2.96
C GLY A 415 -16.18 -10.27 -1.58
N ILE A 416 -17.40 -10.34 -1.06
CA ILE A 416 -17.71 -10.98 0.23
C ILE A 416 -17.37 -12.48 0.19
N ILE A 417 -17.78 -13.19 -0.86
CA ILE A 417 -17.50 -14.61 -1.03
C ILE A 417 -15.98 -14.85 -1.07
N CYS A 418 -15.23 -14.04 -1.82
CA CYS A 418 -13.77 -14.17 -1.89
C CYS A 418 -13.08 -13.91 -0.55
N ILE A 419 -13.56 -12.96 0.25
CA ILE A 419 -13.04 -12.70 1.61
C ILE A 419 -13.37 -13.86 2.57
N GLY A 420 -14.57 -14.43 2.45
CA GLY A 420 -15.05 -15.53 3.30
C GLY A 420 -14.52 -16.90 2.89
N TYR A 421 -14.17 -17.11 1.63
CA TYR A 421 -13.78 -18.40 1.06
C TYR A 421 -12.64 -19.09 1.84
N PRO A 422 -11.56 -18.42 2.25
CA PRO A 422 -10.48 -19.03 3.04
C PRO A 422 -10.91 -19.56 4.42
N ALA A 423 -12.03 -19.07 4.97
CA ALA A 423 -12.59 -19.58 6.23
C ALA A 423 -13.40 -20.87 6.02
N THR A 424 -13.79 -21.19 4.79
CA THR A 424 -14.66 -22.33 4.49
C THR A 424 -13.90 -23.66 4.51
N ARG A 425 -14.62 -24.76 4.77
CA ARG A 425 -14.06 -26.12 4.69
C ARG A 425 -13.63 -26.48 3.26
N PHE A 426 -14.29 -25.93 2.25
CA PHE A 426 -13.97 -26.14 0.84
C PHE A 426 -12.57 -25.64 0.45
N ALA A 427 -12.11 -24.54 1.05
CA ALA A 427 -10.74 -24.05 0.84
C ALA A 427 -9.67 -24.98 1.44
N LYS A 428 -10.04 -25.81 2.42
CA LYS A 428 -9.15 -26.79 3.08
C LYS A 428 -9.23 -28.19 2.47
N GLN A 429 -10.13 -28.40 1.51
CA GLN A 429 -10.32 -29.68 0.86
C GLN A 429 -9.29 -29.84 -0.26
N GLU A 430 -8.56 -30.95 -0.27
CA GLU A 430 -7.63 -31.26 -1.36
C GLU A 430 -8.42 -31.83 -2.54
N TRP A 431 -8.32 -31.14 -3.69
CA TRP A 431 -8.92 -31.58 -4.94
C TRP A 431 -7.92 -32.48 -5.67
N GLY A 432 -8.40 -33.47 -6.42
CA GLY A 432 -7.54 -34.35 -7.22
C GLY A 432 -6.59 -33.56 -8.12
N LEU A 433 -5.33 -34.00 -8.21
CA LEU A 433 -4.20 -33.26 -8.83
C LEU A 433 -4.51 -32.73 -10.24
N PHE A 434 -5.21 -33.51 -11.07
CA PHE A 434 -5.54 -33.14 -12.45
C PHE A 434 -6.61 -32.03 -12.51
N SER A 435 -7.70 -32.18 -11.76
CA SER A 435 -8.75 -31.15 -11.64
C SER A 435 -8.20 -29.86 -11.02
N HIS A 436 -7.27 -29.97 -10.07
CA HIS A 436 -6.69 -28.82 -9.40
C HIS A 436 -5.74 -28.03 -10.32
N SER A 437 -4.92 -28.71 -11.14
CA SER A 437 -3.96 -28.09 -12.05
C SER A 437 -4.66 -27.36 -13.21
N VAL A 438 -5.62 -28.01 -13.87
CA VAL A 438 -6.39 -27.41 -14.97
C VAL A 438 -7.20 -26.22 -14.46
N TRP A 439 -7.90 -26.37 -13.32
CA TRP A 439 -8.64 -25.26 -12.74
C TRP A 439 -7.73 -24.07 -12.40
N ARG A 440 -6.57 -24.31 -11.77
CA ARG A 440 -5.57 -23.27 -11.46
C ARG A 440 -5.10 -22.49 -12.69
N ALA A 441 -5.15 -23.07 -13.89
CA ALA A 441 -4.76 -22.41 -15.12
C ALA A 441 -5.95 -21.73 -15.83
N VAL A 442 -7.12 -22.37 -15.88
CA VAL A 442 -8.25 -21.93 -16.69
C VAL A 442 -8.97 -20.71 -16.09
N TRP A 443 -9.30 -20.73 -14.80
CA TRP A 443 -10.11 -19.66 -14.22
C TRP A 443 -9.41 -18.29 -14.22
N PRO A 444 -8.09 -18.15 -13.92
CA PRO A 444 -7.43 -16.85 -13.98
C PRO A 444 -7.40 -16.29 -15.40
N THR A 445 -7.23 -17.15 -16.41
CA THR A 445 -7.21 -16.74 -17.81
C THR A 445 -8.59 -16.27 -18.26
N LEU A 446 -9.66 -16.99 -17.92
CA LEU A 446 -11.03 -16.57 -18.24
C LEU A 446 -11.42 -15.27 -17.52
N ALA A 447 -11.09 -15.15 -16.23
CA ALA A 447 -11.33 -13.94 -15.46
C ALA A 447 -10.56 -12.74 -16.03
N PHE A 448 -9.30 -12.96 -16.42
CA PHE A 448 -8.47 -11.93 -17.05
C PHE A 448 -9.00 -11.52 -18.42
N ALA A 449 -9.42 -12.47 -19.27
CA ALA A 449 -10.02 -12.16 -20.56
C ALA A 449 -11.30 -11.34 -20.40
N TYR A 450 -12.17 -11.70 -19.45
CA TYR A 450 -13.35 -10.90 -19.13
C TYR A 450 -12.98 -9.51 -18.60
N ALA A 451 -11.97 -9.40 -17.72
CA ALA A 451 -11.48 -8.13 -17.20
C ALA A 451 -10.91 -7.22 -18.31
N LEU A 452 -10.25 -7.78 -19.33
CA LEU A 452 -9.80 -7.02 -20.50
C LEU A 452 -10.99 -6.45 -21.30
N VAL A 453 -12.04 -7.24 -21.49
CA VAL A 453 -13.27 -6.75 -22.14
C VAL A 453 -13.90 -5.62 -21.35
N VAL A 454 -14.01 -5.76 -20.02
CA VAL A 454 -14.54 -4.70 -19.13
C VAL A 454 -13.68 -3.44 -19.22
N LEU A 455 -12.35 -3.57 -19.25
CA LEU A 455 -11.42 -2.45 -19.37
C LEU A 455 -11.61 -1.67 -20.67
N THR A 456 -11.93 -2.33 -21.79
CA THR A 456 -12.19 -1.61 -23.06
C THR A 456 -13.48 -0.80 -23.05
N GLY A 457 -14.43 -1.14 -22.17
CA GLY A 457 -15.72 -0.46 -22.03
C GLY A 457 -15.79 0.59 -20.92
N GLN A 458 -14.74 0.76 -20.10
CA GLN A 458 -14.72 1.67 -18.97
C GLN A 458 -13.40 2.45 -18.88
N GLN A 459 -13.44 3.72 -18.50
CA GLN A 459 -12.22 4.38 -18.03
C GLN A 459 -11.87 3.83 -16.64
N SER A 460 -10.75 3.12 -16.52
CA SER A 460 -10.32 2.62 -15.20
C SER A 460 -9.98 3.79 -14.27
N PRO A 461 -10.58 3.84 -13.06
CA PRO A 461 -10.23 4.85 -12.08
C PRO A 461 -8.74 4.69 -11.68
N PRO A 462 -8.04 5.81 -11.38
CA PRO A 462 -6.66 5.75 -10.94
C PRO A 462 -6.56 4.95 -9.62
N PHE A 463 -5.47 4.21 -9.46
CA PHE A 463 -5.19 3.42 -8.25
C PHE A 463 -5.35 4.28 -7.00
N LEU A 464 -5.99 3.71 -5.97
CA LEU A 464 -6.55 4.49 -4.88
C LEU A 464 -5.48 5.25 -4.06
N TYR A 465 -4.27 4.71 -3.94
CA TYR A 465 -3.13 5.40 -3.30
C TYR A 465 -2.53 6.55 -4.13
N PHE A 466 -2.88 6.72 -5.40
CA PHE A 466 -2.46 7.91 -6.16
C PHE A 466 -3.38 9.11 -5.92
N GLN A 467 -4.47 8.91 -5.17
CA GLN A 467 -5.45 9.94 -4.85
C GLN A 467 -5.25 10.55 -3.44
N PHE A 468 -4.17 10.21 -2.72
CA PHE A 468 -3.92 10.60 -1.32
C PHE A 468 -2.57 11.28 -1.06
#